data_AF-A0A510E6P1-F1
#
_entry.id   AF-A0A510E6P1-F1
#
_cell.length_a   1.000
_cell.length_b   1.000
_cell.length_c   1.000
_cell.angle_alpha   90.00
_cell.angle_beta   90.00
_cell.angle_gamma   90.00
#
_symmetry.space_group_name_H-M   'P 1'
#
loop_
_entity.id
_entity.type
_entity.pdbx_description
1 polymer ?
#
loop_
_entity_poly.entity_id
_entity_poly.type
_entity_poly.pdbx_seq_one_letter_code
_entity_poly.pdbx_strand_id
1 'polypeptide(L)'
;MSVGIDSRSSRSYDELRIGEAVAHIVSASSIVEGLGECDYTVQETMRKYVDLWIVEMSPISYVPGMVEALGDMITKKITEIFENISEDELGYSLDLLLDFKRRFESGILSIDQADIEVRCERILNSLGVDVNKLAKFIERDKINGLISAVVIALGIASVRDRKWTPESQ
;
A
#
# COMPACT_ATOMS: atom_id res chain seq x y z
N MET A 1 -9.92 13.62 47.56
CA MET A 1 -10.42 13.81 46.18
C MET A 1 -9.20 13.85 45.28
N SER A 2 -8.94 12.75 44.58
CA SER A 2 -7.82 12.62 43.64
C SER A 2 -8.44 12.28 42.30
N VAL A 3 -8.36 13.22 41.37
CA VAL A 3 -8.88 13.10 40.01
C VAL A 3 -7.80 12.45 39.15
N GLY A 4 -8.23 11.47 38.34
CA GLY A 4 -7.61 11.13 37.06
C GLY A 4 -6.34 10.31 37.14
N ILE A 5 -6.45 9.02 36.81
CA ILE A 5 -5.98 8.53 35.51
C ILE A 5 -7.09 7.56 35.07
N ASP A 6 -7.81 7.97 34.03
CA ASP A 6 -8.67 7.05 33.29
C ASP A 6 -7.82 5.83 32.94
N SER A 7 -8.22 4.70 33.48
CA SER A 7 -7.98 3.40 32.88
C SER A 7 -8.68 3.38 31.52
N ARG A 8 -8.10 4.08 30.54
CA ARG A 8 -8.03 3.59 29.16
C ARG A 8 -7.07 2.42 29.19
N SER A 9 -7.49 1.37 29.90
CA SER A 9 -6.94 0.04 29.80
C SER A 9 -6.91 -0.27 28.32
N SER A 10 -5.70 -0.34 27.77
CA SER A 10 -5.34 -1.13 26.60
C SER A 10 -6.56 -1.55 25.81
N ARG A 11 -6.96 -0.75 24.81
CA ARG A 11 -7.56 -1.39 23.64
C ARG A 11 -6.52 -2.41 23.24
N SER A 12 -6.80 -3.70 23.50
CA SER A 12 -6.17 -4.76 22.77
C SER A 12 -6.31 -4.32 21.32
N TYR A 13 -5.18 -3.97 20.71
CA TYR A 13 -5.07 -4.07 19.27
C TYR A 13 -5.30 -5.56 19.02
N ASP A 14 -6.57 -5.99 18.92
CA ASP A 14 -6.88 -6.89 17.83
C ASP A 14 -6.32 -6.16 16.62
N GLU A 15 -5.13 -6.58 16.21
CA GLU A 15 -4.35 -5.97 15.14
C GLU A 15 -5.30 -5.83 13.98
N LEU A 16 -5.78 -4.61 13.74
CA LEU A 16 -6.56 -4.30 12.56
C LEU A 16 -5.61 -4.59 11.39
N ARG A 17 -5.76 -5.79 10.80
CA ARG A 17 -5.03 -6.30 9.65
C ARG A 17 -5.55 -5.61 8.40
N ILE A 18 -5.29 -4.31 8.34
CA ILE A 18 -5.78 -3.43 7.29
C ILE A 18 -5.08 -3.80 5.97
N GLY A 19 -3.83 -4.23 6.02
CA GLY A 19 -3.11 -4.79 4.88
C GLY A 19 -3.78 -6.06 4.34
N GLU A 20 -4.10 -7.01 5.22
CA GLU A 20 -4.88 -8.20 4.85
C GLU A 20 -6.24 -7.81 4.23
N ALA A 21 -6.97 -6.89 4.84
CA ALA A 21 -8.27 -6.42 4.32
C ALA A 21 -8.16 -5.78 2.93
N VAL A 22 -7.10 -5.01 2.67
CA VAL A 22 -6.80 -4.47 1.33
C VAL A 22 -6.58 -5.62 0.35
N ALA A 23 -5.74 -6.60 0.70
CA ALA A 23 -5.46 -7.72 -0.18
C ALA A 23 -6.73 -8.53 -0.53
N HIS A 24 -7.57 -8.84 0.45
CA HIS A 24 -8.87 -9.50 0.27
C HIS A 24 -9.77 -8.73 -0.72
N ILE A 25 -9.92 -7.42 -0.52
CA ILE A 25 -10.79 -6.60 -1.37
C ILE A 25 -10.24 -6.45 -2.78
N VAL A 26 -8.93 -6.27 -2.94
CA VAL A 26 -8.30 -6.21 -4.28
C VAL A 26 -8.43 -7.57 -4.97
N SER A 27 -8.29 -8.69 -4.26
CA SER A 27 -8.45 -10.05 -4.79
C SER A 27 -9.87 -10.30 -5.27
N ALA A 28 -10.86 -10.01 -4.42
CA ALA A 28 -12.27 -10.08 -4.81
C ALA A 28 -12.58 -9.20 -6.03
N SER A 29 -12.03 -7.98 -6.06
CA SER A 29 -12.19 -7.06 -7.21
C SER A 29 -11.56 -7.61 -8.49
N SER A 30 -10.41 -8.27 -8.39
CA SER A 30 -9.74 -8.93 -9.51
C SER A 30 -10.58 -10.07 -10.09
N ILE A 31 -11.18 -10.89 -9.23
CA ILE A 31 -12.10 -11.98 -9.65
C ILE A 31 -13.31 -11.40 -10.36
N VAL A 32 -13.97 -10.39 -9.76
CA VAL A 32 -15.16 -9.75 -10.35
C VAL A 32 -14.84 -9.07 -11.68
N GLU A 33 -13.66 -8.45 -11.80
CA GLU A 33 -13.16 -7.90 -13.06
C GLU A 33 -12.94 -9.00 -14.12
N GLY A 34 -12.38 -10.14 -13.74
CA GLY A 34 -12.21 -11.30 -14.61
C GLY A 34 -13.54 -11.90 -15.11
N LEU A 35 -14.61 -11.76 -14.33
CA LEU A 35 -15.98 -12.13 -14.72
C LEU A 35 -16.67 -11.08 -15.61
N GLY A 36 -16.06 -9.91 -15.81
CA GLY A 36 -16.64 -8.80 -16.57
C GLY A 36 -17.72 -8.03 -15.81
N GLU A 37 -17.85 -8.25 -14.49
CA GLU A 37 -18.90 -7.69 -13.64
C GLU A 37 -18.40 -6.52 -12.76
N CYS A 38 -17.18 -6.02 -13.01
CA CYS A 38 -16.61 -4.93 -12.23
C CYS A 38 -17.31 -3.60 -12.54
N ASP A 39 -18.14 -3.17 -11.58
CA ASP A 39 -18.87 -1.92 -11.59
C ASP A 39 -18.16 -0.84 -10.76
N TYR A 40 -18.74 0.37 -10.75
CA TYR A 40 -18.20 1.49 -9.98
C TYR A 40 -18.18 1.20 -8.47
N THR A 41 -19.17 0.48 -7.94
CA THR A 41 -19.29 0.17 -6.51
C THR A 41 -18.12 -0.67 -6.01
N VAL A 42 -17.73 -1.68 -6.79
CA VAL A 42 -16.58 -2.55 -6.50
C VAL A 42 -15.30 -1.72 -6.51
N GLN A 43 -15.10 -0.90 -7.54
CA GLN A 43 -13.94 -0.02 -7.65
C GLN A 43 -13.86 0.99 -6.50
N GLU A 44 -14.98 1.61 -6.13
CA GLU A 44 -15.04 2.58 -5.03
C GLU A 44 -14.76 1.91 -3.68
N THR A 45 -15.27 0.69 -3.47
CA THR A 45 -14.99 -0.08 -2.26
C THR A 45 -13.49 -0.39 -2.16
N MET A 46 -12.89 -0.87 -3.24
CA MET A 46 -11.44 -1.11 -3.31
C MET A 46 -10.64 0.16 -2.99
N ARG A 47 -10.99 1.30 -3.60
CA ARG A 47 -10.33 2.59 -3.33
C ARG A 47 -10.42 2.98 -1.86
N LYS A 48 -11.58 2.83 -1.22
CA LYS A 48 -11.76 3.14 0.21
C LYS A 48 -10.84 2.34 1.12
N TYR A 49 -10.63 1.05 0.82
CA TYR A 49 -9.71 0.22 1.61
C TYR A 49 -8.25 0.59 1.36
N VAL A 50 -7.87 0.88 0.11
CA VAL A 50 -6.53 1.39 -0.21
C VAL A 50 -6.27 2.73 0.48
N ASP A 51 -7.23 3.66 0.44
CA ASP A 51 -7.15 4.95 1.11
C ASP A 51 -7.01 4.79 2.63
N LEU A 52 -7.77 3.87 3.24
CA LEU A 52 -7.65 3.55 4.66
C LEU A 52 -6.24 3.10 5.02
N TRP A 53 -5.65 2.22 4.22
CA TRP A 53 -4.27 1.77 4.43
C TRP A 53 -3.25 2.90 4.23
N ILE A 54 -3.43 3.76 3.21
CA ILE A 54 -2.58 4.95 2.99
C ILE A 54 -2.64 5.90 4.19
N VAL A 55 -3.82 6.10 4.79
CA VAL A 55 -3.99 6.94 5.99
C VAL A 55 -3.18 6.38 7.17
N GLU A 56 -3.19 5.07 7.38
CA GLU A 56 -2.39 4.42 8.42
C GLU A 56 -0.87 4.49 8.16
N MET A 57 -0.48 4.56 6.90
CA MET A 57 0.90 4.75 6.47
C MET A 57 1.36 6.22 6.56
N SER A 58 0.48 7.16 6.91
CA SER A 58 0.84 8.58 7.06
C SER A 58 1.57 8.86 8.38
N PRO A 59 2.57 9.76 8.43
CA PRO A 59 3.16 10.48 7.30
C PRO A 59 4.12 9.59 6.49
N ILE A 60 4.20 9.83 5.17
CA ILE A 60 5.19 9.19 4.28
C ILE A 60 6.33 10.14 3.93
N SER A 61 7.52 9.59 3.70
CA SER A 61 8.70 10.33 3.26
C SER A 61 8.59 10.67 1.77
N TYR A 62 7.97 11.80 1.46
CA TYR A 62 7.81 12.25 0.07
C TYR A 62 9.09 12.88 -0.48
N VAL A 63 9.47 12.45 -1.69
CA VAL A 63 10.54 13.07 -2.49
C VAL A 63 9.91 13.73 -3.73
N PRO A 64 10.17 15.02 -3.98
CA PRO A 64 9.64 15.71 -5.16
C PRO A 64 9.95 14.98 -6.47
N GLY A 65 8.97 14.86 -7.36
CA GLY A 65 9.10 14.16 -8.64
C GLY A 65 8.85 12.65 -8.59
N MET A 66 8.71 12.06 -7.41
CA MET A 66 8.49 10.62 -7.24
C MET A 66 7.10 10.18 -7.70
N VAL A 67 6.07 11.01 -7.48
CA VAL A 67 4.69 10.72 -7.89
C VAL A 67 4.58 10.68 -9.41
N GLU A 68 5.16 11.67 -10.10
CA GLU A 68 5.17 11.76 -11.55
C GLU A 68 5.93 10.57 -12.15
N ALA A 69 7.11 10.27 -11.62
CA ALA A 69 7.90 9.12 -12.06
C ALA A 69 7.15 7.79 -11.87
N LEU A 70 6.49 7.59 -10.73
CA LEU A 70 5.69 6.38 -10.47
C LEU A 70 4.47 6.31 -11.39
N GLY A 71 3.78 7.43 -11.63
CA GLY A 71 2.65 7.49 -12.55
C GLY A 71 2.99 7.00 -13.96
N ASP A 72 4.15 7.42 -14.46
CA ASP A 72 4.68 7.01 -15.77
C ASP A 72 5.15 5.54 -15.79
N MET A 73 5.67 5.04 -14.67
CA MET A 73 6.23 3.68 -14.59
C MET A 73 5.19 2.59 -14.34
N ILE A 74 4.13 2.88 -13.59
CA ILE A 74 3.07 1.91 -13.32
C ILE A 74 2.46 1.53 -14.67
N THR A 75 2.40 0.24 -14.97
CA THR A 75 1.83 -0.26 -16.22
C THR A 75 0.63 -1.18 -16.00
N LYS A 76 0.43 -1.62 -14.75
CA LYS A 76 -0.62 -2.54 -14.35
C LYS A 76 -1.66 -1.88 -13.45
N LYS A 77 -2.87 -2.41 -13.46
CA LYS A 77 -3.92 -2.09 -12.48
C LYS A 77 -3.58 -2.74 -11.14
N ILE A 78 -4.15 -2.22 -10.06
CA ILE A 78 -4.02 -2.85 -8.75
C ILE A 78 -4.61 -4.28 -8.72
N THR A 79 -5.65 -4.57 -9.51
CA THR A 79 -6.25 -5.91 -9.63
C THR A 79 -5.37 -6.92 -10.37
N GLU A 80 -4.44 -6.45 -11.20
CA GLU A 80 -3.46 -7.27 -11.94
C GLU A 80 -2.24 -7.64 -11.07
N ILE A 81 -2.19 -7.17 -9.81
CA ILE A 81 -1.08 -7.43 -8.89
C ILE A 81 -0.89 -8.94 -8.64
N PHE A 82 -1.99 -9.69 -8.61
CA PHE A 82 -1.99 -11.12 -8.27
C PHE A 82 -1.41 -12.06 -9.32
N GLU A 83 -1.00 -11.53 -10.47
CA GLU A 83 -0.21 -12.30 -11.44
C GLU A 83 1.16 -12.70 -10.87
N ASN A 84 1.69 -11.94 -9.90
CA ASN A 84 3.05 -12.10 -9.37
C ASN A 84 3.14 -12.23 -7.84
N ILE A 85 2.07 -11.92 -7.12
CA ILE A 85 2.01 -11.99 -5.64
C ILE A 85 0.71 -12.72 -5.26
N SER A 86 0.73 -13.60 -4.26
CA SER A 86 -0.52 -14.17 -3.75
C SER A 86 -1.26 -13.16 -2.87
N GLU A 87 -2.55 -13.37 -2.67
CA GLU A 87 -3.36 -12.60 -1.74
C GLU A 87 -2.79 -12.59 -0.33
N ASP A 88 -2.46 -13.77 0.22
CA ASP A 88 -1.84 -13.91 1.53
C ASP A 88 -0.50 -13.18 1.61
N GLU A 89 0.33 -13.27 0.56
CA GLU A 89 1.64 -12.61 0.52
C GLU A 89 1.48 -11.09 0.49
N LEU A 90 0.53 -10.56 -0.29
CA LEU A 90 0.23 -9.13 -0.34
C LEU A 90 -0.27 -8.65 1.02
N GLY A 91 -1.26 -9.34 1.60
CA GLY A 91 -1.86 -8.98 2.89
C GLY A 91 -0.82 -8.92 4.01
N TYR A 92 -0.04 -10.00 4.15
CA TYR A 92 1.07 -10.05 5.11
C TYR A 92 2.09 -8.93 4.87
N SER A 93 2.45 -8.67 3.61
CA SER A 93 3.44 -7.63 3.29
C SER A 93 2.93 -6.25 3.69
N LEU A 94 1.69 -5.91 3.38
CA LEU A 94 1.10 -4.61 3.71
C LEU A 94 0.97 -4.39 5.22
N ASP A 95 0.63 -5.43 5.99
CA ASP A 95 0.59 -5.35 7.45
C ASP A 95 2.00 -5.28 8.06
N LEU A 96 2.98 -5.98 7.47
CA LEU A 96 4.36 -5.91 7.92
C LEU A 96 4.97 -4.52 7.68
N LEU A 97 4.64 -3.86 6.56
CA LEU A 97 5.08 -2.47 6.30
C LEU A 97 4.50 -1.50 7.35
N LEU A 98 3.24 -1.69 7.74
CA LEU A 98 2.59 -0.90 8.81
C LEU A 98 3.28 -1.12 10.17
N ASP A 99 3.52 -2.38 10.54
CA ASP A 99 4.22 -2.72 11.79
C ASP A 99 5.64 -2.15 11.80
N PHE A 100 6.37 -2.27 10.68
CA PHE A 100 7.68 -1.66 10.51
C PHE A 100 7.65 -0.15 10.73
N LYS A 101 6.73 0.58 10.09
CA LYS A 101 6.59 2.03 10.26
C LYS A 101 6.34 2.38 11.73
N ARG A 102 5.37 1.73 12.37
CA ARG A 102 5.00 2.00 13.77
C ARG A 102 6.16 1.74 14.72
N ARG A 103 6.89 0.64 14.52
CA ARG A 103 8.06 0.28 15.34
C ARG A 103 9.22 1.24 15.12
N PHE A 104 9.47 1.62 13.87
CA PHE A 104 10.48 2.62 13.52
C PHE A 104 10.21 3.97 14.22
N GLU A 105 8.96 4.46 14.18
CA GLU A 105 8.54 5.69 14.86
C GLU A 105 8.67 5.59 16.40
N SER A 106 8.48 4.39 16.95
CA SER A 106 8.65 4.13 18.40
C SER A 106 10.11 3.90 18.83
N GLY A 107 11.07 3.87 17.90
CA GLY A 107 12.48 3.60 18.16
C GLY A 107 12.82 2.13 18.42
N ILE A 108 11.92 1.20 18.11
CA ILE A 108 12.10 -0.24 18.31
C ILE A 108 12.50 -0.87 16.98
N LEU A 109 13.80 -1.02 16.73
CA LEU A 109 14.31 -1.65 15.51
C LEU A 109 14.48 -3.16 15.73
N SER A 110 13.41 -3.93 15.49
CA SER A 110 13.43 -5.39 15.66
C SER A 110 13.04 -6.18 14.39
N ILE A 111 12.67 -5.51 13.31
CA ILE A 111 12.24 -6.15 12.06
C ILE A 111 13.41 -6.13 11.07
N ASP A 112 13.59 -7.24 10.35
CA ASP A 112 14.61 -7.35 9.31
C ASP A 112 14.32 -6.38 8.16
N GLN A 113 15.18 -5.38 8.03
CA GLN A 113 15.11 -4.37 6.99
C GLN A 113 15.21 -4.98 5.58
N ALA A 114 15.97 -6.07 5.41
CA ALA A 114 16.12 -6.73 4.11
C ALA A 114 14.80 -7.38 3.65
N ASP A 115 14.03 -7.98 4.57
CA ASP A 115 12.71 -8.55 4.24
C ASP A 115 11.72 -7.46 3.81
N ILE A 116 11.75 -6.30 4.48
CA ILE A 116 10.94 -5.13 4.10
C ILE A 116 11.29 -4.65 2.69
N GLU A 117 12.59 -4.50 2.39
CA GLU A 117 13.03 -4.09 1.05
C GLU A 117 12.53 -5.05 -0.03
N VAL A 118 12.74 -6.36 0.15
CA VAL A 118 12.30 -7.39 -0.80
C VAL A 118 10.79 -7.33 -1.04
N ARG A 119 9.99 -7.14 0.03
CA ARG A 119 8.54 -7.04 -0.09
C ARG A 119 8.10 -5.78 -0.83
N CYS A 120 8.70 -4.64 -0.53
CA CYS A 120 8.45 -3.40 -1.27
C CYS A 120 8.78 -3.59 -2.76
N GLU A 121 9.93 -4.17 -3.08
CA GLU A 121 10.35 -4.42 -4.45
C GLU A 121 9.38 -5.36 -5.17
N ARG A 122 8.92 -6.43 -4.52
CA ARG A 122 7.93 -7.35 -5.11
C ARG A 122 6.60 -6.66 -5.41
N ILE A 123 6.09 -5.84 -4.49
CA ILE A 123 4.85 -5.06 -4.72
C ILE A 123 5.05 -4.09 -5.90
N LEU A 124 6.14 -3.32 -5.92
CA LEU A 124 6.43 -2.38 -7.01
C LEU A 124 6.57 -3.07 -8.37
N ASN A 125 7.35 -4.16 -8.43
CA ASN A 125 7.52 -4.95 -9.65
C ASN A 125 6.20 -5.57 -10.11
N SER A 126 5.33 -6.00 -9.19
CA SER A 126 4.01 -6.56 -9.52
C SER A 126 3.06 -5.53 -10.14
N LEU A 127 3.28 -4.23 -9.91
CA LEU A 127 2.60 -3.11 -10.58
C LEU A 127 3.30 -2.64 -11.87
N GLY A 128 4.42 -3.30 -12.23
CA GLY A 128 5.24 -2.98 -13.41
C GLY A 128 6.24 -1.84 -13.20
N VAL A 129 6.51 -1.46 -11.95
CA VAL A 129 7.49 -0.43 -11.62
C VAL A 129 8.90 -1.04 -11.55
N ASP A 130 9.83 -0.50 -12.33
CA ASP A 130 11.25 -0.87 -12.26
C ASP A 130 11.94 -0.08 -11.14
N VAL A 131 12.21 -0.75 -10.02
CA VAL A 131 12.81 -0.16 -8.82
C VAL A 131 14.18 0.47 -9.11
N ASN A 132 14.94 -0.02 -10.09
CA ASN A 132 16.23 0.57 -10.44
C ASN A 132 16.07 2.02 -10.93
N LYS A 133 14.95 2.35 -11.56
CA LYS A 133 14.64 3.72 -12.00
C LYS A 133 14.23 4.64 -10.85
N LEU A 134 13.94 4.08 -9.68
CA LEU A 134 13.64 4.82 -8.46
C LEU A 134 14.87 5.15 -7.61
N ALA A 135 16.06 4.64 -7.96
CA ALA A 135 17.29 4.80 -7.18
C ALA A 135 17.51 6.26 -6.71
N LYS A 136 17.40 7.22 -7.63
CA LYS A 136 17.56 8.66 -7.35
C LYS A 136 16.61 9.23 -6.28
N PHE A 137 15.45 8.59 -6.07
CA PHE A 137 14.46 9.00 -5.06
C PHE A 137 14.69 8.31 -3.72
N ILE A 138 15.30 7.12 -3.71
CA ILE A 138 15.43 6.28 -2.50
C ILE A 138 16.85 6.28 -1.91
N GLU A 139 17.85 6.84 -2.59
CA GLU A 139 19.27 6.82 -2.18
C GLU A 139 19.56 7.31 -0.75
N ARG A 140 18.84 8.34 -0.27
CA ARG A 140 19.11 8.93 1.05
C ARG A 140 18.59 8.09 2.20
N ASP A 141 17.48 7.41 1.99
CA ASP A 141 16.81 6.57 2.96
C ASP A 141 16.06 5.49 2.19
N LYS A 142 16.78 4.40 1.92
CA LYS A 142 16.33 3.35 0.98
C LYS A 142 14.99 2.78 1.40
N ILE A 143 14.85 2.45 2.68
CA ILE A 143 13.68 1.76 3.20
C ILE A 143 12.48 2.70 3.24
N ASN A 144 12.62 3.90 3.82
CA ASN A 144 11.49 4.83 3.85
C ASN A 144 11.12 5.31 2.45
N GLY A 145 12.09 5.43 1.54
CA GLY A 145 11.87 5.71 0.13
C GLY A 145 11.07 4.60 -0.58
N LEU A 146 11.44 3.33 -0.37
CA LEU A 146 10.72 2.17 -0.93
C LEU A 146 9.30 2.06 -0.37
N ILE A 147 9.12 2.23 0.94
CA ILE A 147 7.81 2.24 1.57
C ILE A 147 6.94 3.36 0.99
N SER A 148 7.49 4.57 0.87
CA SER A 148 6.77 5.71 0.30
C SER A 148 6.41 5.47 -1.16
N ALA A 149 7.30 4.84 -1.93
CA ALA A 149 7.02 4.44 -3.31
C ALA A 149 5.89 3.42 -3.39
N VAL A 150 5.84 2.42 -2.50
CA VAL A 150 4.72 1.45 -2.43
C VAL A 150 3.41 2.16 -2.14
N VAL A 151 3.39 3.05 -1.14
CA VAL A 151 2.18 3.80 -0.75
C VAL A 151 1.63 4.61 -1.93
N ILE A 152 2.51 5.36 -2.60
CA ILE A 152 2.14 6.15 -3.78
C ILE A 152 1.70 5.26 -4.94
N ALA A 153 2.41 4.16 -5.19
CA ALA A 153 2.12 3.28 -6.30
C ALA A 153 0.77 2.58 -6.16
N LEU A 154 0.43 2.10 -4.96
CA LEU A 154 -0.90 1.54 -4.68
C LEU A 154 -2.00 2.58 -4.80
N GLY A 155 -1.77 3.81 -4.31
CA GLY A 155 -2.68 4.93 -4.49
C GLY A 155 -2.97 5.20 -5.98
N ILE A 156 -1.93 5.40 -6.79
CA ILE A 156 -2.07 5.63 -8.23
C ILE A 156 -2.73 4.43 -8.93
N ALA A 157 -2.29 3.20 -8.63
CA ALA A 157 -2.82 2.00 -9.26
C ALA A 157 -4.30 1.73 -8.95
N SER A 158 -4.77 2.16 -7.77
CA SER A 158 -6.18 2.00 -7.36
C SER A 158 -7.17 2.91 -8.09
N VAL A 159 -6.68 4.05 -8.62
CA VAL A 159 -7.48 5.01 -9.40
C VAL A 159 -7.23 4.91 -10.90
N ARG A 160 -6.23 4.12 -11.31
CA ARG A 160 -5.87 3.92 -12.71
C ARG A 160 -6.88 3.01 -13.42
N ASP A 161 -7.94 3.60 -13.94
CA ASP A 161 -8.85 2.91 -14.84
C ASP A 161 -8.36 2.98 -16.29
N ARG A 162 -8.28 1.81 -16.97
CA ARG A 162 -8.17 1.77 -18.45
C ARG A 162 -9.38 2.42 -19.14
N LYS A 163 -10.49 2.59 -18.42
CA LYS A 163 -11.71 3.27 -18.86
C LYS A 163 -11.73 4.77 -18.52
N TRP A 164 -10.59 5.42 -18.27
CA TRP A 164 -10.55 6.88 -18.29
C TRP A 164 -10.78 7.36 -19.73
N THR A 165 -12.03 7.30 -20.18
CA THR A 165 -12.49 8.00 -21.37
C THR A 165 -12.60 9.48 -21.00
N PRO A 166 -12.22 10.39 -21.91
CA PRO A 166 -12.35 11.84 -21.71
C PRO A 166 -13.78 12.33 -21.39
N GLU A 167 -14.77 11.44 -21.42
CA GLU A 167 -16.20 11.72 -21.22
C GLU A 167 -16.62 11.78 -19.74
N SER A 168 -15.69 11.58 -18.80
CA SER A 168 -15.96 11.71 -17.35
C SER A 168 -15.71 13.13 -16.79
N GLN A 169 -15.72 14.16 -17.64
CA GLN A 169 -15.69 15.57 -17.24
C GLN A 169 -17.00 16.28 -17.58
#